data_AF-A0A537JA36-F1
#
_entry.id   AF-A0A537JA36-F1
#
_cell.length_a   1.000
_cell.length_b   1.000
_cell.length_c   1.000
_cell.angle_alpha   90.00
_cell.angle_beta   90.00
_cell.angle_gamma   90.00
#
_symmetry.space_group_name_H-M   'P 1'
#
loop_
_entity.id
_entity.type
_entity.pdbx_description
1 polymer ?
#
loop_
_entity_poly.entity_id
_entity_poly.type
_entity_poly.pdbx_seq_one_letter_code
_entity_poly.pdbx_strand_id
1 'polypeptide(L)'
;MRRVMGSTVLWLLLLFVAATIFALSNVTTVTVNFWQWPVYTGPLALVIVGAGVCGALLTYLGSLGHHARQARQIQSLRESGQAGDPQARVRVPRPPATPEETRRPY
;
A
#
# COMPACT_ATOMS: atom_id res chain seq x y z
N MET A 1 3.49 -17.85 -6.71
CA MET A 1 3.14 -17.46 -5.32
C MET A 1 3.86 -18.28 -4.24
N ARG A 2 3.87 -19.63 -4.27
CA ARG A 2 4.53 -20.47 -3.24
C ARG A 2 6.04 -20.19 -3.00
N ARG A 3 6.83 -19.91 -4.04
CA ARG A 3 8.27 -19.58 -3.91
C ARG A 3 8.54 -18.27 -3.17
N VAL A 4 7.71 -17.25 -3.41
CA VAL A 4 7.88 -15.92 -2.79
C VAL A 4 7.51 -15.99 -1.30
N MET A 5 6.43 -16.71 -0.97
CA MET A 5 6.04 -16.94 0.42
C MET A 5 7.14 -17.67 1.20
N GLY A 6 7.75 -18.70 0.59
CA GLY A 6 8.87 -19.44 1.18
C GLY A 6 10.11 -18.57 1.42
N SER A 7 10.48 -17.69 0.47
CA SER A 7 11.62 -16.79 0.67
C SER A 7 11.33 -15.74 1.74
N THR A 8 10.12 -15.17 1.78
CA THR A 8 9.76 -14.18 2.80
C THR A 8 9.78 -14.79 4.20
N VAL A 9 9.24 -16.00 4.37
CA VAL A 9 9.29 -16.72 5.64
C VAL A 9 10.73 -17.06 6.03
N LEU A 10 11.58 -17.49 5.09
CA LEU A 10 12.99 -17.72 5.34
C LEU A 10 13.71 -16.44 5.82
N TRP A 11 13.47 -15.31 5.15
CA TRP A 11 14.04 -14.02 5.53
C TRP A 11 13.57 -13.55 6.91
N LEU A 12 12.28 -13.72 7.22
CA LEU A 12 11.74 -13.40 8.55
C LEU A 12 12.34 -14.28 9.64
N LEU A 13 12.51 -15.59 9.37
CA LEU A 13 13.15 -16.51 10.30
C LEU A 13 14.61 -16.11 10.53
N LEU A 14 15.34 -15.80 9.45
CA LEU A 14 16.74 -15.38 9.54
C LEU A 14 16.87 -14.07 10.34
N LEU A 15 16.00 -13.09 10.06
CA LEU A 15 15.93 -11.84 10.80
C LEU A 15 15.63 -12.09 12.29
N PHE A 16 14.69 -12.99 12.60
CA PHE A 16 14.34 -13.34 13.97
C PHE A 16 15.54 -13.93 14.72
N VAL A 17 16.21 -14.91 14.12
CA VAL A 17 17.42 -15.53 14.71
C VAL A 17 18.52 -14.49 14.93
N ALA A 18 18.79 -13.64 13.92
CA ALA A 18 19.77 -12.57 14.04
C ALA A 18 19.41 -11.57 15.15
N ALA A 19 18.14 -11.18 15.26
CA ALA A 19 17.66 -10.30 16.32
C ALA A 19 17.78 -10.92 17.71
N THR A 20 17.52 -12.23 17.85
CA THR A 20 17.71 -12.95 19.12
C THR A 20 19.19 -12.99 19.52
N ILE A 21 20.08 -13.35 18.60
CA ILE A 21 21.53 -13.36 18.86
C ILE A 21 22.02 -11.97 19.24
N PHE A 22 21.57 -10.95 18.51
CA PHE A 22 21.86 -9.55 18.80
C PHE A 22 21.41 -9.17 20.22
N ALA A 23 20.18 -9.52 20.60
CA ALA A 23 19.65 -9.20 21.92
C ALA A 23 20.43 -9.87 23.06
N LEU A 24 20.74 -11.15 22.91
CA LEU A 24 21.50 -11.91 23.91
C LEU A 24 22.96 -11.43 24.01
N SER A 25 23.56 -11.01 22.89
CA SER A 25 24.93 -10.51 22.86
C SER A 25 25.07 -9.08 23.40
N ASN A 26 23.98 -8.31 23.44
CA ASN A 26 23.98 -6.89 23.82
C ASN A 26 23.12 -6.63 25.07
N VAL A 27 23.31 -7.45 26.10
CA VAL A 27 22.69 -7.31 27.43
C VAL A 27 23.32 -6.20 28.28
N THR A 28 24.48 -5.68 27.85
CA THR A 28 25.14 -4.54 28.50
C THR A 28 24.23 -3.32 28.51
N THR A 29 24.13 -2.72 29.69
CA THR A 29 23.35 -1.51 29.93
C THR A 29 24.06 -0.32 29.33
N VAL A 30 23.35 0.43 28.49
CA VAL A 30 23.85 1.65 27.84
C VAL A 30 22.91 2.80 28.16
N THR A 31 23.50 3.96 28.45
CA THR A 31 22.74 5.20 28.67
C THR A 31 22.57 5.91 27.32
N VAL A 32 21.32 6.09 26.92
CA VAL A 32 20.94 6.88 25.75
C VAL A 32 20.70 8.31 26.20
N ASN A 33 21.56 9.21 25.74
CA ASN A 33 21.42 10.63 25.96
C ASN A 33 20.72 11.28 24.76
N PHE A 34 19.71 12.10 25.03
CA PHE A 34 19.17 13.02 24.04
C PHE A 34 19.83 14.38 24.25
N TRP A 35 20.67 14.77 23.29
CA TRP A 35 21.55 15.94 23.39
C TRP A 35 22.57 15.81 24.54
N GLN A 36 22.21 16.24 25.75
CA GLN A 36 23.03 16.13 26.96
C GLN A 36 22.26 15.51 28.13
N TRP A 37 21.01 15.12 27.90
CA TRP A 37 20.10 14.69 28.95
C TRP A 37 19.94 13.17 28.85
N PRO A 38 20.20 12.40 29.93
CA PRO A 38 19.97 10.97 29.91
C PRO A 38 18.45 10.73 29.86
N VAL A 39 18.00 10.05 28.80
CA VAL A 39 16.57 9.76 28.59
C VAL A 39 16.24 8.32 28.92
N TYR A 40 17.20 7.41 28.75
CA TYR A 40 16.99 5.99 29.00
C TYR A 40 18.30 5.29 29.35
N THR A 41 18.26 4.40 30.33
CA THR A 41 19.37 3.51 30.65
C THR A 41 18.85 2.08 30.68
N GLY A 42 19.36 1.23 29.80
CA GLY A 42 18.90 -0.15 29.67
C GLY A 42 19.72 -0.93 28.64
N PRO A 43 19.39 -2.21 28.42
CA PRO A 43 20.02 -3.02 27.38
C PRO A 43 19.90 -2.35 26.01
N LEU A 44 21.01 -2.24 25.28
CA LEU A 44 21.04 -1.64 23.93
C LEU A 44 20.02 -2.30 23.00
N ALA A 45 19.84 -3.61 23.15
CA ALA A 45 18.89 -4.40 22.38
C ALA A 45 17.46 -3.84 22.43
N LEU A 46 16.98 -3.46 23.62
CA LEU A 46 15.63 -2.91 23.79
C LEU A 46 15.47 -1.56 23.11
N VAL A 47 16.51 -0.72 23.14
CA VAL A 47 16.50 0.58 22.47
C VAL A 47 16.35 0.41 20.97
N ILE A 48 17.15 -0.48 20.38
CA ILE A 48 17.14 -0.69 18.92
C ILE A 48 15.85 -1.35 18.46
N VAL A 49 15.41 -2.41 19.15
CA VAL A 49 14.15 -3.10 18.82
C VAL A 49 12.97 -2.15 19.01
N GLY A 50 12.92 -1.41 20.12
CA GLY A 50 11.88 -0.43 20.40
C GLY A 50 11.82 0.68 19.34
N ALA A 51 12.97 1.25 18.95
CA ALA A 51 13.05 2.25 17.90
C ALA A 51 12.57 1.71 16.55
N GLY A 52 12.97 0.48 16.19
CA GLY A 52 12.52 -0.20 14.97
C GLY A 52 11.01 -0.42 14.94
N VAL A 53 10.43 -0.93 16.04
CA VAL A 53 8.97 -1.14 16.18
C VAL A 53 8.21 0.18 16.10
N CYS A 54 8.68 1.22 16.80
CA CYS A 54 8.07 2.55 16.74
C CYS A 54 8.13 3.14 15.33
N GLY A 55 9.28 3.04 14.65
CA GLY A 55 9.43 3.51 13.27
C GLY A 55 8.51 2.77 12.29
N ALA A 56 8.41 1.46 12.42
CA ALA A 56 7.48 0.65 11.62
C ALA A 56 6.03 1.03 11.88
N LEU A 57 5.65 1.24 13.15
CA LEU A 57 4.32 1.66 13.54
C LEU A 57 3.97 3.04 12.96
N LEU A 58 4.87 4.02 13.08
CA LEU A 58 4.69 5.35 12.50
C LEU A 58 4.54 5.29 10.97
N THR A 59 5.34 4.45 10.31
CA THR A 59 5.25 4.23 8.86
C THR A 59 3.91 3.61 8.47
N TYR A 60 3.44 2.61 9.23
CA TYR A 60 2.15 1.98 9.01
C TYR A 60 0.98 2.96 9.20
N LEU A 61 1.01 3.78 10.26
CA LEU A 61 0.02 4.82 10.49
C LEU A 61 0.01 5.86 9.35
N GLY A 62 1.19 6.27 8.87
CA GLY A 62 1.31 7.16 7.71
C GLY A 62 0.74 6.54 6.43
N SER A 63 0.99 5.25 6.21
CA SER A 63 0.44 4.48 5.07
C SER A 63 -1.08 4.41 5.10
N LEU A 64 -1.71 4.27 6.28
CA LEU A 64 -3.17 4.28 6.43
C LEU A 64 -3.81 5.56 5.86
N GLY A 65 -3.19 6.71 6.12
CA GLY A 65 -3.64 8.00 5.56
C GLY A 65 -3.55 8.06 4.04
N HIS A 66 -2.54 7.42 3.45
CA HIS A 66 -2.35 7.35 2.00
C HIS A 66 -3.38 6.43 1.33
N HIS A 67 -3.66 5.27 1.94
CA HIS A 67 -4.67 4.33 1.45
C HIS A 67 -6.09 4.89 1.52
N ALA A 68 -6.42 5.68 2.55
CA ALA A 68 -7.72 6.36 2.63
C ALA A 68 -7.92 7.38 1.48
N ARG A 69 -6.85 8.06 1.06
CA ARG A 69 -6.89 8.98 -0.11
C ARG A 69 -7.00 8.22 -1.43
N GLN A 70 -6.25 7.12 -1.58
CA GLN A 70 -6.33 6.26 -2.76
C GLN A 70 -7.72 5.62 -2.93
N ALA A 71 -8.35 5.17 -1.84
CA ALA A 71 -9.70 4.62 -1.88
C ALA A 71 -10.73 5.65 -2.40
N ARG A 72 -10.60 6.91 -1.98
CA ARG A 72 -11.45 8.01 -2.48
C ARG A 72 -11.20 8.31 -3.96
N GLN A 73 -9.95 8.27 -4.41
CA GLN A 73 -9.62 8.46 -5.83
C GLN A 73 -10.19 7.36 -6.72
N ILE A 74 -10.14 6.10 -6.27
CA ILE A 74 -10.75 4.96 -6.99
C ILE A 74 -12.27 5.16 -7.10
N GLN A 75 -12.90 5.69 -6.05
CA GLN A 75 -14.34 5.97 -6.06
C GLN A 75 -14.68 7.13 -7.01
N SER A 76 -13.92 8.22 -7.01
CA SER A 76 -14.15 9.33 -7.95
C SER A 76 -13.87 8.95 -9.41
N LEU A 77 -12.91 8.05 -9.65
CA LEU A 77 -12.64 7.49 -10.99
C LEU A 77 -13.78 6.57 -11.45
N ARG A 78 -14.38 5.78 -10.55
CA ARG A 78 -15.59 4.98 -10.86
C ARG A 78 -16.80 5.86 -11.14
N GLU A 79 -17.04 6.89 -10.35
CA GLU A 79 -18.14 7.84 -10.57
C GLU A 79 -17.99 8.58 -11.90
N SER A 80 -16.76 8.98 -12.27
CA SER A 80 -16.47 9.60 -13.58
C SER A 80 -16.59 8.63 -14.76
N GLY A 81 -16.17 7.36 -14.57
CA GLY A 81 -16.29 6.33 -15.60
C GLY A 81 -17.71 5.79 -15.79
N GLN A 82 -18.56 5.87 -14.76
CA GLN A 82 -19.96 5.45 -14.82
C GLN A 82 -20.88 6.56 -15.36
N ALA A 83 -20.48 7.82 -15.25
CA ALA A 83 -21.07 8.94 -16.00
C ALA A 83 -20.68 8.92 -17.50
N GLY A 84 -19.61 8.21 -17.87
CA GLY A 84 -19.12 8.02 -19.23
C GLY A 84 -19.37 6.60 -19.75
N ASP A 85 -20.64 6.19 -19.82
CA ASP A 85 -21.06 4.91 -20.40
C ASP A 85 -20.38 4.64 -21.78
N PRO A 86 -19.58 3.56 -21.92
CA PRO A 86 -19.00 3.14 -23.19
C PRO A 86 -20.04 2.80 -24.27
N GLN A 87 -21.31 2.52 -23.91
CA GLN A 87 -22.35 2.26 -24.91
C GLN A 87 -22.76 3.51 -25.70
N ALA A 88 -22.52 4.72 -25.18
CA ALA A 88 -22.76 5.95 -25.94
C ALA A 88 -21.79 6.13 -27.12
N ARG A 89 -20.59 5.53 -27.06
CA ARG A 89 -19.61 5.59 -28.17
C ARG A 89 -19.78 4.50 -29.22
N VAL A 90 -20.49 3.40 -28.92
CA VAL A 90 -20.77 2.31 -29.87
C VAL A 90 -22.11 2.52 -30.61
N ARG A 91 -22.88 3.55 -30.23
CA ARG A 91 -24.00 4.01 -31.06
C ARG A 91 -23.44 4.82 -32.24
N VAL A 92 -22.90 4.10 -33.23
CA VAL A 92 -22.75 4.63 -34.59
C VAL A 92 -24.11 5.25 -34.94
N PRO A 93 -24.20 6.54 -35.30
CA PRO A 93 -25.43 7.11 -35.80
C PRO A 93 -25.84 6.25 -37.00
N ARG A 94 -26.92 5.47 -36.87
CA ARG A 94 -27.55 4.85 -38.04
C ARG A 94 -27.97 6.05 -38.92
N PRO A 95 -27.44 6.18 -40.15
CA PRO A 95 -27.89 7.22 -41.06
C PRO A 95 -29.42 7.16 -41.15
N PRO A 96 -30.13 8.29 -41.13
CA PRO A 96 -31.57 8.27 -41.30
C PRO A 96 -31.87 7.52 -42.60
N ALA A 97 -32.75 6.52 -42.53
CA ALA A 97 -33.19 5.80 -43.71
C ALA A 97 -33.72 6.84 -44.71
N THR A 98 -33.05 6.96 -45.85
CA THR A 98 -33.50 7.78 -46.96
C THR A 98 -34.91 7.32 -47.32
N PRO A 99 -35.93 8.18 -47.28
CA PRO A 99 -37.25 7.83 -47.74
C PRO A 99 -37.24 7.82 -49.28
N GLU A 100 -36.65 6.80 -49.88
CA GLU A 100 -36.59 6.64 -51.34
C GLU A 100 -36.99 5.25 -51.84
N GLU A 101 -37.82 4.53 -51.07
CA GLU A 101 -38.35 3.23 -51.49
C GLU A 101 -39.89 3.19 -51.42
N THR A 102 -40.57 4.13 -52.08
CA THR A 102 -42.04 4.04 -52.28
C THR A 102 -42.53 4.62 -53.62
N ARG A 103 -41.71 4.67 -54.68
CA ARG A 103 -42.24 4.91 -56.05
C ARG A 103 -41.48 4.14 -57.12
N ARG A 104 -41.96 2.94 -57.42
CA ARG A 104 -41.84 2.30 -58.72
C ARG A 104 -43.26 1.90 -59.17
N PRO A 105 -43.92 2.63 -60.08
CA PRO A 105 -44.89 2.01 -60.96
C PRO A 105 -44.18 1.42 -62.19
N TYR A 106 -44.79 0.35 -62.71
CA TYR A 106 -44.40 -0.48 -63.85
C TYR A 106 -43.98 0.28 -65.11
#